data_AF-A0A0B3VU21-F1
#
_entry.id   AF-A0A0B3VU21-F1
#
_cell.length_a   1.000
_cell.length_b   1.000
_cell.length_c   1.000
_cell.angle_alpha   90.00
_cell.angle_beta   90.00
_cell.angle_gamma   90.00
#
_symmetry.space_group_name_H-M   'P 1'
#
loop_
_entity.id
_entity.type
_entity.pdbx_description
1 polymer ?
#
loop_
_entity_poly.entity_id
_entity_poly.type
_entity_poly.pdbx_seq_one_letter_code
_entity_poly.pdbx_strand_id
1 'polypeptide(L)'
;MGLKLPFPKWLANTPIEVWFEGINTDGDCEENIIFNGKCIYTDKSKQVLNAERQLITLSGKVVIEGSIYDGAFQGYVNINGLKKKIYSIERPLNPDGSIFSTELNLI
;
A
#
# COMPACT_ATOMS: atom_id res chain seq x y z
N MET A 1 -23.99 12.95 -9.50
CA MET A 1 -23.44 11.60 -9.73
C MET A 1 -22.03 11.83 -10.24
N GLY A 2 -21.05 11.88 -9.35
CA GLY A 2 -19.69 12.23 -9.71
C GLY A 2 -19.02 11.10 -10.49
N LEU A 3 -18.03 11.48 -11.30
CA LEU A 3 -17.30 10.57 -12.17
C LEU A 3 -16.43 9.64 -11.30
N LYS A 4 -16.72 8.34 -11.30
CA LYS A 4 -15.83 7.32 -10.75
C LYS A 4 -14.90 6.84 -11.86
N LEU A 5 -13.60 7.05 -11.71
CA LEU A 5 -12.64 6.55 -12.68
C LEU A 5 -12.53 5.02 -12.54
N PRO A 6 -12.57 4.26 -13.65
CA PRO A 6 -12.38 2.82 -13.59
C PRO A 6 -10.94 2.50 -13.22
N PHE A 7 -10.75 1.64 -12.22
CA PHE A 7 -9.43 1.13 -11.87
C PHE A 7 -8.95 0.15 -12.95
N PRO A 8 -7.69 0.25 -13.43
CA PRO A 8 -7.17 -0.61 -14.48
C PRO A 8 -6.83 -2.02 -13.95
N LYS A 9 -7.86 -2.84 -13.72
CA LYS A 9 -7.75 -4.23 -13.22
C LYS A 9 -6.87 -5.11 -14.09
N TRP A 10 -6.76 -4.82 -15.38
CA TRP A 10 -5.91 -5.57 -16.31
C TRP A 10 -4.41 -5.45 -15.99
N LEU A 11 -3.98 -4.38 -15.32
CA LEU A 11 -2.61 -4.21 -14.84
C LEU A 11 -2.36 -4.93 -13.52
N ALA A 12 -3.41 -5.25 -12.76
CA ALA A 12 -3.31 -5.93 -11.46
C ALA A 12 -3.13 -7.43 -11.66
N ASN A 13 -1.95 -7.83 -12.10
CA ASN A 13 -1.59 -9.21 -12.41
C ASN A 13 -0.69 -9.86 -11.35
N THR A 14 -0.16 -9.07 -10.40
CA THR A 14 0.84 -9.53 -9.44
C THR A 14 0.15 -9.96 -8.14
N PRO A 15 0.33 -11.20 -7.67
CA PRO A 15 -0.21 -11.63 -6.39
C PRO A 15 0.52 -10.94 -5.22
N ILE A 16 -0.25 -10.48 -4.25
CA ILE A 16 0.26 -9.80 -3.06
C ILE A 16 -0.53 -10.19 -1.81
N GLU A 17 0.19 -10.24 -0.70
CA GLU A 17 -0.37 -10.32 0.64
C GLU A 17 0.09 -9.11 1.44
N VAL A 18 -0.86 -8.34 1.98
CA VAL A 18 -0.56 -7.18 2.81
C VAL A 18 -0.85 -7.55 4.26
N TRP A 19 0.19 -7.44 5.08
CA TRP A 19 0.18 -7.77 6.49
C TRP A 19 0.29 -6.50 7.31
N PHE A 20 -0.69 -6.29 8.18
CA PHE A 20 -0.65 -5.29 9.22
C PHE A 20 0.17 -5.81 10.40
N GLU A 21 1.10 -5.00 10.90
CA GLU A 21 1.79 -5.19 12.16
C GLU A 21 1.39 -4.04 13.09
N GLY A 22 0.64 -4.37 14.14
CA GLY A 22 0.24 -3.43 15.17
C GLY A 22 0.63 -3.91 16.56
N ILE A 23 0.49 -3.03 17.54
CA ILE A 23 0.61 -3.38 18.96
C ILE A 23 -0.79 -3.23 19.54
N ASN A 24 -1.35 -4.31 20.10
CA ASN A 24 -2.64 -4.23 20.77
C ASN A 24 -2.50 -3.49 22.12
N THR A 25 -3.61 -3.11 22.72
CA THR A 25 -3.71 -2.46 24.03
C THR A 25 -2.97 -3.23 25.13
N ASP A 26 -2.80 -4.55 24.99
CA ASP A 26 -2.09 -5.42 25.93
C ASP A 26 -0.56 -5.43 25.73
N GLY A 27 -0.06 -4.82 24.66
CA GLY A 27 1.37 -4.80 24.32
C GLY A 27 1.82 -5.96 23.42
N ASP A 28 0.91 -6.86 23.02
CA ASP A 28 1.19 -7.93 22.08
C ASP A 28 1.28 -7.42 20.63
N CYS A 29 2.24 -7.99 19.88
CA CYS A 29 2.36 -7.78 18.45
C CYS A 29 1.25 -8.54 17.73
N GLU A 30 0.33 -7.80 17.10
CA GLU A 30 -0.72 -8.38 16.25
C GLU A 30 -0.31 -8.30 14.79
N GLU A 31 -0.19 -9.47 14.16
CA GLU A 31 0.02 -9.60 12.72
C GLU A 31 -1.28 -10.08 12.07
N ASN A 32 -1.86 -9.29 11.17
CA ASN A 32 -3.10 -9.63 10.49
C ASN A 32 -3.00 -9.41 8.98
N ILE A 33 -3.51 -10.37 8.20
CA ILE A 33 -3.62 -10.21 6.74
C ILE A 33 -4.81 -9.28 6.46
N ILE A 34 -4.53 -8.06 6.02
CA ILE A 34 -5.58 -7.09 5.67
C ILE A 34 -6.04 -7.23 4.22
N PHE A 35 -5.17 -7.75 3.35
CA PHE A 35 -5.47 -7.91 1.94
C PHE A 35 -4.71 -9.09 1.35
N ASN A 36 -5.42 -9.96 0.64
CA ASN A 36 -4.84 -11.01 -0.18
C ASN A 36 -5.52 -10.97 -1.54
N GLY A 37 -4.73 -10.75 -2.59
CA GLY A 37 -5.28 -10.64 -3.93
C GLY A 37 -4.23 -10.25 -4.96
N LYS A 38 -4.69 -9.56 -6.01
CA LYS A 38 -3.83 -9.05 -7.06
C LYS A 38 -3.66 -7.55 -6.94
N CYS A 39 -2.46 -7.06 -7.19
CA CYS A 39 -2.14 -5.64 -7.27
C CYS A 39 -1.33 -5.31 -8.51
N ILE A 40 -1.21 -4.01 -8.77
CA ILE A 40 -0.23 -3.48 -9.72
C ILE A 40 1.06 -3.26 -8.94
N TYR A 41 2.09 -4.06 -9.22
CA TYR A 41 3.40 -3.88 -8.63
C TYR A 41 4.34 -3.18 -9.61
N THR A 42 5.04 -2.15 -9.14
CA THR A 42 6.05 -1.41 -9.89
C THR A 42 7.38 -1.51 -9.16
N ASP A 43 8.30 -2.29 -9.71
CA ASP A 43 9.69 -2.42 -9.24
C ASP A 43 10.53 -1.25 -9.78
N LYS A 44 10.18 -0.02 -9.39
CA LYS A 44 10.94 1.17 -9.77
C LYS A 44 11.46 1.83 -8.53
N SER A 45 12.78 1.83 -8.38
CA SER A 45 13.43 2.52 -7.27
C SER A 45 13.26 4.03 -7.43
N LYS A 46 12.81 4.69 -6.36
CA LYS A 46 12.64 6.15 -6.33
C LYS A 46 13.25 6.70 -5.05
N GLN A 47 14.02 7.76 -5.18
CA GLN A 47 14.52 8.49 -4.03
C GLN A 47 13.54 9.61 -3.68
N VAL A 48 13.13 9.67 -2.41
CA VAL A 48 12.24 10.69 -1.87
C VAL A 48 12.87 11.34 -0.65
N LEU A 49 12.71 12.65 -0.53
CA LEU A 49 13.13 13.38 0.66
C LEU A 49 12.03 13.26 1.71
N ASN A 50 12.34 12.71 2.88
CA ASN A 50 11.38 12.66 3.99
C ASN A 50 11.27 14.03 4.69
N ALA A 51 10.33 14.14 5.63
CA ALA A 51 10.14 15.36 6.43
C ALA A 51 11.39 15.75 7.25
N GLU A 52 12.24 14.79 7.59
CA GLU A 52 13.51 14.98 8.31
C GLU A 52 14.68 15.36 7.38
N ARG A 53 14.41 15.64 6.10
CA ARG A 53 15.42 15.94 5.06
C ARG A 53 16.41 14.81 4.77
N GLN A 54 16.05 13.58 5.11
CA GLN A 54 16.80 12.39 4.76
C GLN A 54 16.33 11.88 3.41
N LEU A 55 17.29 11.35 2.65
CA LEU A 55 17.07 10.84 1.31
C LEU A 55 16.80 9.34 1.40
N ILE A 56 15.54 8.95 1.24
CA ILE A 56 15.09 7.56 1.39
C ILE A 56 14.90 6.95 0.01
N THR A 57 15.43 5.74 -0.17
CA THR A 57 15.26 4.98 -1.42
C THR A 57 14.10 4.02 -1.25
N LEU A 58 13.00 4.28 -1.94
CA LEU A 58 11.88 3.35 -2.08
C LEU A 58 12.28 2.27 -3.09
N SER A 59 12.08 1.01 -2.75
CA SER A 59 12.41 -0.14 -3.59
C SER A 59 11.27 -0.52 -4.56
N GLY A 60 10.06 0.00 -4.35
CA GLY A 60 8.94 -0.21 -5.27
C GLY A 60 7.65 0.44 -4.81
N LYS A 61 6.62 0.35 -5.65
CA LYS A 61 5.25 0.80 -5.35
C LYS A 61 4.25 -0.30 -5.68
N VAL A 62 3.27 -0.46 -4.79
CA VAL A 62 2.11 -1.33 -4.97
C VAL A 62 0.88 -0.46 -5.11
N VAL A 63 -0.01 -0.78 -6.03
CA VAL A 63 -1.31 -0.11 -6.16
C VAL A 63 -2.43 -1.15 -6.13
N ILE A 64 -3.36 -0.97 -5.20
CA ILE A 64 -4.54 -1.81 -4.98
C ILE A 64 -5.80 -0.97 -5.21
N GLU A 65 -6.83 -1.56 -5.82
CA GLU A 65 -8.11 -0.89 -6.06
C GLU A 65 -8.83 -0.58 -4.74
N GLY A 66 -9.34 0.64 -4.59
CA GLY A 66 -10.13 1.05 -3.43
C GLY A 66 -9.32 1.22 -2.14
N SER A 67 -10.02 1.14 -1.01
CA SER A 67 -9.42 1.25 0.33
C SER A 67 -9.28 -0.13 0.96
N ILE A 68 -8.06 -0.51 1.32
CA ILE A 68 -7.79 -1.75 2.08
C ILE A 68 -7.76 -1.51 3.59
N TYR A 69 -7.60 -0.27 4.02
CA TYR A 69 -7.49 0.10 5.43
C TYR A 69 -7.78 1.59 5.60
N ASP A 70 -8.45 1.96 6.69
CA ASP A 70 -8.92 3.34 6.91
C ASP A 70 -7.99 4.15 7.84
N GLY A 71 -7.16 3.49 8.67
CA GLY A 71 -6.33 4.15 9.69
C GLY A 71 -4.85 4.31 9.34
N ALA A 72 -4.04 4.72 10.32
CA ALA A 72 -2.59 4.61 10.25
C ALA A 72 -2.23 3.12 10.16
N PHE A 73 -1.44 2.77 9.16
CA PHE A 73 -1.09 1.40 8.87
C PHE A 73 0.42 1.24 8.96
N GLN A 74 0.85 0.24 9.71
CA GLN A 74 2.22 -0.19 9.81
C GLN A 74 2.27 -1.69 9.50
N GLY A 75 3.28 -2.13 8.76
CA GLY A 75 3.39 -3.52 8.36
C GLY A 75 4.22 -3.73 7.12
N TYR A 76 4.00 -4.86 6.46
CA TYR A 76 4.76 -5.30 5.30
C TYR A 76 3.86 -5.89 4.22
N VAL A 77 4.40 -5.97 3.02
CA VAL A 77 3.81 -6.73 1.93
C VAL A 77 4.68 -7.93 1.60
N ASN A 78 4.04 -9.02 1.20
CA ASN A 78 4.68 -10.16 0.59
C ASN A 78 4.30 -10.20 -0.89
N ILE A 79 5.27 -9.95 -1.77
CA ILE A 79 5.07 -9.93 -3.22
C ILE A 79 5.93 -11.04 -3.80
N ASN A 80 5.28 -12.07 -4.34
CA ASN A 80 5.97 -13.21 -4.98
C ASN A 80 7.05 -13.85 -4.07
N GLY A 81 6.79 -13.93 -2.76
CA GLY A 81 7.72 -14.47 -1.75
C GLY A 81 8.74 -13.46 -1.19
N LEU A 82 8.75 -12.22 -1.67
CA LEU A 82 9.61 -11.15 -1.16
C LEU A 82 8.86 -10.30 -0.13
N LYS A 83 9.31 -10.36 1.12
CA LYS A 83 8.83 -9.51 2.21
C LYS A 83 9.44 -8.11 2.07
N LYS A 84 8.62 -7.09 1.85
CA LYS A 84 9.02 -5.68 1.76
C LYS A 84 8.28 -4.85 2.79
N LYS A 85 8.98 -3.93 3.46
CA LYS A 85 8.34 -3.06 4.46
C LYS A 85 7.60 -1.91 3.77
N ILE A 86 6.45 -1.54 4.34
CA ILE A 86 5.70 -0.39 3.87
C ILE A 86 6.28 0.85 4.54
N TYR A 87 6.74 1.78 3.71
CA TYR A 87 7.27 3.07 4.16
C TYR A 87 6.16 4.11 4.29
N SER A 88 5.29 4.22 3.29
CA SER A 88 4.18 5.17 3.29
C SER A 88 3.01 4.68 2.46
N ILE A 89 1.83 5.24 2.75
CA ILE A 89 0.58 4.86 2.11
C ILE A 89 -0.09 6.12 1.58
N GLU A 90 -0.54 6.06 0.33
CA GLU A 90 -1.26 7.14 -0.34
C GLU A 90 -2.64 6.61 -0.74
N ARG A 91 -3.68 7.43 -0.54
CA ARG A 91 -5.07 7.09 -0.86
C ARG A 91 -5.66 8.16 -1.78
N PRO A 92 -5.26 8.20 -3.06
CA PRO A 92 -5.84 9.14 -4.01
C PRO A 92 -7.38 8.98 -4.03
N LEU A 93 -8.07 10.12 -4.02
CA LEU A 93 -9.52 10.19 -4.08
C LEU A 93 -9.98 10.34 -5.53
N ASN A 94 -11.14 9.77 -5.82
CA ASN A 94 -11.89 10.05 -7.04
C ASN A 94 -12.46 11.47 -7.00
N PRO A 95 -12.79 12.04 -8.18
CA PRO A 95 -13.56 13.28 -8.26
C PRO A 95 -14.89 13.27 -7.49
N ASP A 96 -15.47 12.09 -7.27
CA ASP A 96 -16.70 11.89 -6.49
C ASP A 96 -16.45 11.79 -4.95
N GLY A 97 -15.19 11.85 -4.50
CA GLY A 97 -14.81 11.79 -3.09
C GLY A 97 -14.59 10.38 -2.53
N SER A 98 -14.91 9.32 -3.29
CA SER A 98 -14.58 7.93 -2.93
C SER A 98 -13.09 7.64 -3.11
N ILE A 99 -12.53 6.69 -2.34
CA ILE A 99 -11.13 6.27 -2.48
C ILE A 99 -10.94 5.54 -3.81
N PHE A 100 -10.03 6.04 -4.65
CA PHE A 100 -9.73 5.46 -5.96
C PHE A 100 -8.85 4.21 -5.82
N SER A 101 -7.75 4.34 -5.10
CA SER A 101 -6.79 3.25 -4.88
C SER A 101 -6.02 3.44 -3.59
N THR A 102 -5.46 2.35 -3.07
CA THR A 102 -4.46 2.38 -2.03
C THR A 102 -3.09 2.13 -2.66
N GLU A 103 -2.21 3.11 -2.57
CA GLU A 103 -0.83 3.00 -3.04
C GLU A 103 0.09 2.78 -1.83
N LEU A 104 0.89 1.72 -1.85
CA LEU A 104 1.87 1.40 -0.81
C LEU A 104 3.26 1.64 -1.40
N ASN A 105 4.01 2.56 -0.81
CA ASN A 105 5.41 2.78 -1.13
C ASN A 105 6.26 1.85 -0.25
N LEU A 106 7.14 1.09 -0.88
CA LEU A 106 7.93 0.05 -0.24
C LEU A 106 9.39 0.50 -0.10
N ILE A 107 10.03 0.07 0.98
CA ILE A 107 11.47 0.19 1.21
C ILE A 107 12.11 -1.20 1.27
#